data_AF-A0A2M7AAR7-F1
#
_entry.id   AF-A0A2M7AAR7-F1
#
_cell.length_a   1.000
_cell.length_b   1.000
_cell.length_c   1.000
_cell.angle_alpha   90.00
_cell.angle_beta   90.00
_cell.angle_gamma   90.00
#
_symmetry.space_group_name_H-M   'P 1'
#
loop_
_entity.id
_entity.type
_entity.pdbx_description
1 polymer ?
#
loop_
_entity_poly.entity_id
_entity_poly.type
_entity_poly.pdbx_seq_one_letter_code
_entity_poly.pdbx_strand_id
1 'polypeptide(L)'
;MIPMSKLPAFKSAEELAEFVDTHDLTPYWENTVPADPAMFRVVRGKQTAMRVPLSRSAADKLRALAAVKGVPAPDLVRQWVNRHIKEESAAR
;
A
#
# COMPACT_ATOMS: atom_id res chain seq x y z
N MET A 1 36.27 10.53 2.46
CA MET A 1 36.27 9.25 3.20
C MET A 1 35.31 9.43 4.37
N ILE A 2 34.21 8.67 4.40
CA ILE A 2 33.24 8.72 5.52
C ILE A 2 33.85 7.88 6.65
N PRO A 3 33.96 8.39 7.89
CA PRO A 3 34.50 7.60 8.99
C PRO A 3 33.59 6.40 9.24
N MET A 4 34.16 5.19 9.17
CA MET A 4 33.45 3.94 9.43
C MET A 4 33.34 3.72 10.93
N SER A 5 32.11 3.74 11.44
CA SER A 5 31.82 3.55 12.86
C SER A 5 31.15 2.19 13.09
N LYS A 6 31.42 1.57 14.25
CA LYS A 6 30.72 0.36 14.68
C LYS A 6 29.40 0.73 15.34
N LEU A 7 28.32 0.00 15.03
CA LEU A 7 27.03 0.20 15.70
C LEU A 7 27.20 -0.05 17.22
N PRO A 8 26.66 0.83 18.08
CA PRO A 8 26.66 0.60 19.52
C PRO A 8 25.76 -0.59 19.87
N ALA A 9 26.02 -1.21 21.03
CA ALA A 9 25.17 -2.28 21.54
C ALA A 9 23.89 -1.66 22.15
N PHE A 10 22.75 -1.89 21.50
CA PHE A 10 21.43 -1.48 21.99
C PHE A 10 20.88 -2.50 22.98
N LYS A 11 20.22 -2.04 24.05
CA LYS A 11 19.67 -2.91 25.10
C LYS A 11 18.21 -3.28 24.83
N SER A 12 17.53 -2.54 23.96
CA SER A 12 16.16 -2.82 23.54
C SER A 12 15.92 -2.44 22.07
N ALA A 13 14.80 -2.92 21.53
CA ALA A 13 14.37 -2.58 20.18
C ALA A 13 13.93 -1.10 20.09
N GLU A 14 13.38 -0.55 21.17
CA GLU A 14 12.98 0.87 21.25
C GLU A 14 14.19 1.81 21.18
N GLU A 15 15.30 1.49 21.87
CA GLU A 15 16.54 2.28 21.80
C GLU A 15 17.15 2.30 20.39
N LEU A 16 17.06 1.16 19.68
CA LEU A 16 17.49 1.09 18.28
C LEU A 16 16.61 1.95 17.38
N ALA A 17 15.29 1.93 17.58
CA ALA A 17 14.36 2.74 16.80
C ALA A 17 14.63 4.25 16.98
N GLU A 18 14.81 4.70 18.23
CA GLU A 18 15.15 6.09 18.54
C GLU A 18 16.49 6.50 17.92
N PHE A 19 17.49 5.62 17.94
CA PHE A 19 18.78 5.87 17.30
C PHE A 19 18.66 6.01 15.78
N VAL A 20 17.92 5.10 15.13
CA VAL A 20 17.66 5.14 13.68
C VAL A 20 16.93 6.41 13.27
N ASP A 21 16.01 6.90 14.10
CA ASP A 21 15.25 8.13 13.82
C ASP A 21 16.09 9.41 14.01
N THR A 22 17.06 9.37 14.92
CA THR A 22 17.82 10.57 15.33
C THR A 22 19.22 10.68 14.72
N HIS A 23 19.80 9.58 14.22
CA HIS A 23 21.17 9.53 13.73
C HIS A 23 21.27 9.09 12.26
N ASP A 24 22.27 9.61 11.55
CA ASP A 24 22.62 9.14 10.21
C ASP A 24 23.25 7.74 10.27
N LEU A 25 22.68 6.80 9.51
CA LEU A 25 23.15 5.42 9.42
C LEU A 25 24.22 5.21 8.34
N THR A 26 24.47 6.20 7.48
CA THR A 26 25.48 6.13 6.41
C THR A 26 26.87 5.69 6.91
N PRO A 27 27.37 6.13 8.09
CA PRO A 27 28.65 5.68 8.65
C PRO A 27 28.69 4.21 9.10
N TYR A 28 27.53 3.56 9.21
CA TYR A 28 27.36 2.22 9.77
C TYR A 28 27.02 1.16 8.71
N TRP A 29 27.00 1.53 7.43
CA TRP A 29 26.53 0.69 6.32
C TRP A 29 27.18 -0.70 6.27
N GLU A 30 28.48 -0.80 6.55
CA GLU A 30 29.21 -2.09 6.56
C GLU A 30 28.77 -3.05 7.68
N ASN A 31 28.09 -2.55 8.72
CA ASN A 31 27.54 -3.35 9.81
C ASN A 31 26.08 -3.75 9.55
N THR A 32 25.51 -3.36 8.41
CA THR A 32 24.14 -3.71 8.02
C THR A 32 24.15 -4.85 7.00
N VAL A 33 23.09 -5.65 6.99
CA VAL A 33 22.87 -6.66 5.96
C VAL A 33 21.77 -6.18 5.03
N PRO A 34 21.84 -6.51 3.72
CA PRO A 34 20.71 -6.29 2.82
C PRO A 34 19.45 -6.92 3.42
N ALA A 35 18.41 -6.13 3.59
CA ALA A 35 17.17 -6.61 4.14
C ALA A 35 16.51 -7.60 3.15
N ASP A 36 16.05 -8.74 3.67
CA ASP A 36 15.36 -9.74 2.85
C ASP A 36 14.04 -9.14 2.32
N PRO A 37 13.82 -9.11 0.99
CA PRO A 37 12.57 -8.67 0.40
C PRO A 37 11.33 -9.38 0.95
N ALA A 38 11.46 -10.61 1.44
CA ALA A 38 10.38 -11.37 2.06
C ALA A 38 9.92 -10.80 3.42
N MET A 39 10.78 -10.05 4.12
CA MET A 39 10.41 -9.33 5.36
C MET A 39 9.51 -8.11 5.06
N PHE A 40 9.64 -7.53 3.86
CA PHE A 40 8.72 -6.51 3.36
C PHE A 40 7.53 -7.16 2.64
N ARG A 41 6.78 -8.00 3.35
CA ARG A 41 5.49 -8.44 2.83
C ARG A 41 4.55 -7.24 2.90
N VAL A 42 4.47 -6.47 1.80
CA VAL A 42 3.37 -5.53 1.58
C VAL A 42 2.11 -6.36 1.64
N VAL A 43 1.42 -6.34 2.79
CA VAL A 43 0.12 -6.97 2.96
C VAL A 43 -0.84 -6.14 2.13
N ARG A 44 -0.83 -6.34 0.80
CA ARG A 44 -1.97 -6.01 -0.04
C ARG A 44 -3.07 -6.92 0.48
N GLY A 45 -3.84 -6.44 1.44
CA GLY A 45 -4.90 -7.21 2.09
C GLY A 45 -5.68 -7.94 1.01
N LYS A 46 -5.87 -9.25 1.18
CA LYS A 46 -6.50 -10.14 0.18
C LYS A 46 -7.77 -9.47 -0.35
N GLN A 47 -7.66 -8.80 -1.50
CA GLN A 47 -8.82 -8.19 -2.11
C GLN A 47 -9.57 -9.30 -2.81
N THR A 48 -10.75 -9.64 -2.30
CA THR A 48 -11.65 -10.58 -2.96
C THR A 48 -12.03 -9.97 -4.30
N ALA A 49 -11.53 -10.55 -5.39
CA ALA A 49 -11.81 -10.10 -6.74
C ALA A 49 -13.08 -10.79 -7.25
N MET A 50 -14.10 -10.00 -7.60
CA MET A 50 -15.31 -10.47 -8.26
C MET A 50 -15.25 -10.10 -9.75
N ARG A 51 -15.44 -11.08 -10.63
CA ARG A 51 -15.57 -10.83 -12.08
C ARG A 51 -17.05 -10.63 -12.41
N VAL A 52 -17.39 -9.45 -12.91
CA VAL A 52 -18.75 -9.11 -13.35
C VAL A 52 -18.77 -9.07 -14.87
N PRO A 53 -19.49 -9.98 -15.55
CA PRO A 53 -19.63 -9.93 -16.99
C PRO A 53 -20.46 -8.69 -17.38
N LEU A 54 -19.93 -7.89 -18.30
CA LEU A 54 -20.59 -6.72 -18.86
C LEU A 54 -20.70 -6.90 -20.38
N SER A 55 -21.78 -6.38 -20.97
CA SER A 55 -21.84 -6.25 -22.42
C SER A 55 -20.75 -5.29 -22.91
N ARG A 56 -20.31 -5.45 -24.16
CA ARG A 56 -19.28 -4.58 -24.74
C ARG A 56 -19.66 -3.10 -24.66
N SER A 57 -20.91 -2.77 -24.99
CA SER A 57 -21.39 -1.38 -24.94
C SER A 57 -21.40 -0.81 -23.52
N ALA A 58 -21.73 -1.62 -22.51
CA ALA A 58 -21.70 -1.20 -21.11
C ALA A 58 -20.26 -0.96 -20.64
N ALA A 59 -19.33 -1.85 -20.99
CA ALA A 59 -17.92 -1.70 -20.66
C ALA A 59 -17.31 -0.44 -21.29
N ASP A 60 -17.66 -0.13 -22.54
CA ASP A 60 -17.15 1.06 -23.23
C ASP A 60 -17.72 2.35 -22.63
N LYS A 61 -19.02 2.38 -22.30
CA LYS A 61 -19.63 3.51 -21.58
C LYS A 61 -19.02 3.71 -20.20
N LEU A 62 -18.75 2.64 -19.47
CA LEU A 62 -18.11 2.71 -18.16
C LEU A 62 -16.71 3.32 -18.26
N ARG A 63 -15.90 2.91 -19.25
CA ARG A 63 -14.57 3.48 -19.48
C ARG A 63 -14.64 4.97 -19.83
N ALA A 64 -15.55 5.35 -20.73
CA ALA A 64 -15.74 6.75 -21.10
C ALA A 64 -16.12 7.60 -19.89
N LEU A 65 -17.06 7.11 -19.06
CA LEU A 65 -17.49 7.84 -17.87
C LEU A 65 -16.38 7.95 -16.81
N ALA A 66 -15.60 6.88 -16.63
CA ALA A 66 -14.46 6.86 -15.73
C ALA A 66 -13.37 7.85 -16.17
N ALA A 67 -13.10 7.92 -17.49
CA ALA A 67 -12.16 8.88 -18.08
C ALA A 67 -12.60 10.34 -17.84
N VAL A 68 -13.87 10.66 -18.08
CA VAL A 68 -14.43 12.00 -17.80
C VAL A 68 -14.31 12.37 -16.32
N LYS A 69 -14.43 11.38 -15.42
CA LYS A 69 -14.30 11.58 -13.97
C LYS A 69 -12.85 11.53 -13.46
N GLY A 70 -11.87 11.27 -14.33
CA GLY A 70 -10.46 11.17 -13.94
C GLY A 70 -10.14 10.00 -13.01
N VAL A 71 -10.97 8.95 -13.00
CA VAL A 71 -10.79 7.79 -12.11
C VAL A 71 -10.69 6.49 -12.91
N PRO A 72 -9.99 5.45 -12.40
CA PRO A 72 -10.02 4.13 -13.01
C PRO A 72 -11.43 3.54 -13.01
N ALA A 73 -11.80 2.84 -14.09
CA ALA A 73 -13.10 2.17 -14.20
C ALA A 73 -13.41 1.21 -13.02
N PRO A 74 -12.47 0.40 -12.52
CA PRO A 74 -12.71 -0.45 -11.35
C PRO A 74 -13.04 0.34 -10.07
N ASP A 75 -12.39 1.50 -9.88
CA ASP A 75 -12.66 2.34 -8.71
C ASP A 75 -14.02 3.02 -8.79
N LEU A 76 -14.45 3.39 -10.00
CA LEU A 76 -15.80 3.92 -10.21
C LEU A 76 -16.87 2.88 -9.86
N VAL A 77 -16.68 1.64 -10.34
CA VAL A 77 -17.59 0.52 -10.03
C VAL A 77 -17.62 0.26 -8.52
N ARG A 78 -16.45 0.17 -7.89
CA ARG A 78 -16.34 -0.04 -6.43
C ARG A 78 -17.09 1.04 -5.64
N GLN A 79 -16.97 2.29 -6.04
CA GLN A 79 -17.68 3.40 -5.38
C GLN A 79 -19.20 3.27 -5.51
N TRP A 80 -19.70 2.92 -6.69
CA TRP A 80 -21.14 2.71 -6.89
C TRP A 80 -21.67 1.52 -6.11
N VAL A 81 -20.98 0.39 -6.16
CA VAL A 81 -21.37 -0.82 -5.39
C VAL A 81 -21.44 -0.50 -3.90
N ASN A 82 -20.42 0.17 -3.35
CA ASN A 82 -20.42 0.55 -1.93
C ASN A 82 -21.55 1.51 -1.57
N ARG A 83 -21.89 2.44 -2.48
CA ARG A 83 -23.01 3.36 -2.27
C ARG A 83 -24.35 2.60 -2.22
N HIS A 84 -24.61 1.76 -3.21
CA HIS A 84 -25.85 1.00 -3.28
C HIS A 84 -26.01 0.03 -2.11
N ILE A 85 -24.93 -0.63 -1.68
CA ILE A 85 -24.96 -1.49 -0.48
C ILE A 85 -25.37 -0.69 0.76
N LYS A 86 -24.81 0.53 0.93
CA LYS A 86 -25.18 1.39 2.06
C LYS A 86 -26.65 1.79 2.02
N GLU A 87 -27.13 2.21 0.85
CA GLU A 87 -28.54 2.60 0.64
C GLU A 87 -29.49 1.44 0.97
N GLU A 88 -29.22 0.23 0.46
CA GLU A 88 -30.07 -0.94 0.74
C GLU A 88 -29.98 -1.44 2.18
N SER A 89 -28.81 -1.33 2.82
CA SER A 89 -28.64 -1.70 4.22
C SER A 89 -29.33 -0.74 5.19
N ALA A 90 -29.51 0.52 4.80
CA ALA A 90 -30.20 1.53 5.61
C ALA A 90 -31.73 1.51 5.42
N ALA A 91 -32.20 0.91 4.32
CA ALA A 91 -33.62 0.71 4.04
C ALA A 91 -34.21 -0.59 4.64
N ARG A 92 -33.38 -1.37 5.34
CA ARG A 92 -33.73 -2.61 6.06
C ARG A 92 -33.72 -2.38 7.56
#